data_AF-Q5S8E5-F1
#
_entry.id   AF-Q5S8E5-F1
#
_cell.length_a   1.000
_cell.length_b   1.000
_cell.length_c   1.000
_cell.angle_alpha   90.00
_cell.angle_beta   90.00
_cell.angle_gamma   90.00
#
_symmetry.space_group_name_H-M   'P 1'
#
loop_
_entity.id
_entity.type
_entity.pdbx_description
1 polymer ?
#
loop_
_entity_poly.entity_id
_entity_poly.type
_entity_poly.pdbx_seq_one_letter_code
_entity_poly.pdbx_strand_id
1 'polypeptide(L)'
;VIPYAKMGYWDPNYVVKDTDVLALFRVSPQPGVDPVEASAAVAGESSTATWTVVWTDLLTACDLYRAKAYKVDAVPNATDQYFAFIAYDIDLFEEGSIANLTASIIGNVFGFKAVKALRLEDMRIPVAYLKTFQGPATGLVVERHLEINLPQGIFFEQDWASLRKVTPVASGGIHCGQMHQLLDYLGNDVVLQFGGGTIGHPDGIQAGATANRVALEAMVLARNEGRDYVAEGPQILRDAAKTCGPLQTALDLWKDITFNYTSTDTADFVETPTANV
;
A
#
# COMPACT_ATOMS: atom_id res chain seq x y z
N VAL A 1 30.56 -2.76 22.99
CA VAL A 1 29.48 -2.49 22.01
C VAL A 1 30.13 -1.93 20.76
N ILE A 2 29.91 -2.57 19.61
CA ILE A 2 30.37 -2.10 18.30
C ILE A 2 29.15 -1.65 17.48
N PRO A 3 29.30 -0.72 16.53
CA PRO A 3 28.21 -0.30 15.65
C PRO A 3 27.62 -1.45 14.83
N TYR A 4 26.32 -1.43 14.56
CA TYR A 4 25.63 -2.45 13.76
C TYR A 4 26.19 -2.52 12.34
N ALA A 5 26.55 -1.39 11.75
CA ALA A 5 27.18 -1.35 10.43
C ALA A 5 28.52 -2.10 10.40
N LYS A 6 29.19 -2.26 11.55
CA LYS A 6 30.43 -3.05 11.70
C LYS A 6 30.19 -4.50 12.12
N MET A 7 28.95 -4.90 12.39
CA MET A 7 28.53 -6.26 12.73
C MET A 7 28.08 -7.07 11.51
N GLY A 8 28.15 -6.50 10.30
CA GLY A 8 27.75 -7.17 9.05
C GLY A 8 26.27 -7.00 8.69
N TYR A 9 25.60 -5.97 9.23
CA TYR A 9 24.23 -5.60 8.87
C TYR A 9 24.13 -4.48 7.82
N TRP A 10 25.28 -3.93 7.41
CA TRP A 10 25.40 -3.01 6.27
C TRP A 10 26.29 -3.65 5.21
N ASP A 11 25.79 -3.75 3.99
CA ASP A 11 26.58 -4.19 2.84
C ASP A 11 26.05 -3.54 1.54
N PRO A 12 26.66 -2.45 1.05
CA PRO A 12 26.23 -1.76 -0.15
C PRO A 12 26.48 -2.56 -1.44
N ASN A 13 27.26 -3.65 -1.36
CA ASN A 13 27.56 -4.52 -2.49
C ASN A 13 26.73 -5.82 -2.44
N TYR A 14 25.80 -5.95 -1.49
CA TYR A 14 24.96 -7.13 -1.40
C TYR A 14 24.13 -7.29 -2.67
N VAL A 15 24.25 -8.45 -3.32
CA VAL A 15 23.44 -8.81 -4.48
C VAL A 15 22.18 -9.49 -3.96
N VAL A 16 21.07 -8.77 -4.07
CA VAL A 16 19.74 -9.28 -3.70
C VAL A 16 19.45 -10.58 -4.44
N LYS A 17 18.99 -11.60 -3.70
CA LYS A 17 18.55 -12.88 -4.26
C LYS A 17 17.07 -12.84 -4.57
N ASP A 18 16.64 -13.63 -5.55
CA ASP A 18 15.21 -13.80 -5.88
C ASP A 18 14.39 -14.37 -4.72
N THR A 19 15.03 -15.07 -3.79
CA THR A 19 14.41 -15.62 -2.58
C THR A 19 14.38 -14.67 -1.40
N ASP A 20 15.05 -13.53 -1.44
CA ASP A 20 15.07 -12.62 -0.28
C ASP A 20 13.70 -11.95 -0.09
N VAL A 21 13.27 -11.83 1.16
CA VAL A 21 12.23 -10.84 1.52
C VAL A 21 12.90 -9.48 1.56
N LEU A 22 12.32 -8.49 0.89
CA LEU A 22 12.83 -7.11 0.94
C LEU A 22 11.86 -6.23 1.71
N ALA A 23 12.41 -5.30 2.49
CA ALA A 23 11.65 -4.25 3.15
C ALA A 23 12.25 -2.89 2.81
N LEU A 24 11.37 -1.93 2.53
CA LEU A 24 11.71 -0.52 2.43
C LEU A 24 11.21 0.19 3.68
N PHE A 25 12.15 0.76 4.44
CA PHE A 25 11.82 1.62 5.57
C PHE A 25 12.11 3.08 5.24
N ARG A 26 11.18 3.96 5.54
CA ARG A 26 11.47 5.39 5.75
C ARG A 26 11.96 5.57 7.18
N VAL A 27 13.25 5.87 7.31
CA VAL A 27 13.97 6.05 8.57
C VAL A 27 14.19 7.53 8.81
N SER A 28 13.79 8.02 9.99
CA SER A 28 14.18 9.33 10.51
C SER A 28 15.10 9.14 11.72
N PRO A 29 16.43 9.20 11.57
CA PRO A 29 17.36 9.05 12.68
C PRO A 29 17.19 10.15 13.73
N GLN A 30 17.64 9.90 14.96
CA GLN A 30 17.84 10.99 15.94
C GLN A 30 18.97 11.92 15.49
N PRO A 31 18.98 13.20 15.92
CA PRO A 31 20.08 14.11 15.63
C PRO A 31 21.44 13.52 16.06
N GLY A 32 22.40 13.50 15.12
CA GLY A 32 23.75 12.96 15.35
C GLY A 32 23.88 11.44 15.15
N VAL A 33 22.79 10.73 14.85
CA VAL A 33 22.85 9.32 14.44
C VAL A 33 23.06 9.25 12.93
N ASP A 34 24.08 8.51 12.51
CA ASP A 34 24.36 8.27 11.09
C ASP A 34 23.23 7.43 10.44
N PRO A 35 22.75 7.79 9.23
CA PRO A 35 21.63 7.10 8.60
C PRO A 35 21.95 5.66 8.20
N VAL A 36 23.21 5.35 7.85
CA VAL A 36 23.64 3.98 7.55
C VAL A 36 23.66 3.15 8.83
N GLU A 37 24.16 3.70 9.94
CA GLU A 37 24.11 3.03 11.25
C GLU A 37 22.66 2.82 11.73
N ALA A 38 21.78 3.80 11.56
CA ALA A 38 20.37 3.65 11.89
C ALA A 38 19.70 2.53 11.06
N SER A 39 20.00 2.47 9.77
CA SER A 39 19.49 1.44 8.86
C SER A 39 20.05 0.05 9.18
N ALA A 40 21.33 -0.04 9.51
CA ALA A 40 21.97 -1.27 9.96
C ALA A 40 21.41 -1.74 11.31
N ALA A 41 21.05 -0.82 12.21
CA ALA A 41 20.37 -1.15 13.47
C ALA A 41 18.98 -1.75 13.22
N VAL A 42 18.20 -1.17 12.30
CA VAL A 42 16.90 -1.74 11.88
C VAL A 42 17.12 -3.14 11.31
N ALA A 43 18.08 -3.34 10.40
CA ALA A 43 18.39 -4.65 9.82
C ALA A 43 18.82 -5.67 10.89
N GLY A 44 19.66 -5.25 11.84
CA GLY A 44 20.15 -6.11 12.91
C GLY A 44 19.03 -6.58 13.83
N GLU A 45 18.27 -5.65 14.41
CA GLU A 45 17.26 -5.95 15.44
C GLU A 45 15.93 -6.47 14.88
N SER A 46 15.81 -6.53 13.54
CA SER A 46 14.75 -7.28 12.83
C SER A 46 15.23 -8.61 12.26
N SER A 47 16.46 -9.05 12.57
CA SER A 47 16.98 -10.36 12.18
C SER A 47 17.64 -11.09 13.37
N THR A 48 18.91 -10.83 13.64
CA THR A 48 19.72 -11.65 14.56
C THR A 48 20.53 -10.86 15.58
N ALA A 49 20.52 -9.52 15.52
CA ALA A 49 21.36 -8.71 16.38
C ALA A 49 20.75 -8.52 17.78
N THR A 50 21.62 -8.09 18.68
CA THR A 50 21.26 -7.37 19.89
C THR A 50 22.33 -6.30 20.15
N TRP A 51 22.15 -5.49 21.19
CA TRP A 51 22.98 -4.31 21.50
C TRP A 51 24.46 -4.61 21.82
N THR A 52 24.86 -5.87 22.02
CA THR A 52 26.27 -6.25 22.21
C THR A 52 26.58 -7.55 21.50
N VAL A 53 27.84 -7.73 21.10
CA VAL A 53 28.33 -8.96 20.47
C VAL A 53 28.14 -10.14 21.42
N VAL A 54 27.64 -11.24 20.86
CA VAL A 54 27.46 -12.51 21.57
C VAL A 54 28.26 -13.60 20.87
N TRP A 55 28.95 -14.44 21.64
CA TRP A 55 29.80 -15.50 21.09
C TRP A 55 28.99 -16.62 20.42
N THR A 56 27.70 -16.75 20.78
CA THR A 56 26.78 -17.76 20.24
C THR A 56 26.53 -17.59 18.74
N ASP A 57 26.81 -16.41 18.15
CA ASP A 57 26.85 -16.22 16.70
C ASP A 57 27.77 -17.24 16.01
N LEU A 58 28.86 -17.65 16.67
CA LEU A 58 29.84 -18.60 16.14
C LEU A 58 29.32 -20.05 16.10
N LEU A 59 28.13 -20.30 16.65
CA LEU A 59 27.47 -21.61 16.61
C LEU A 59 26.53 -21.76 15.41
N THR A 60 26.30 -20.70 14.63
CA THR A 60 25.37 -20.70 13.50
C THR A 60 26.08 -20.23 12.23
N ALA A 61 25.42 -20.41 11.07
CA ALA A 61 25.82 -19.76 9.83
C ALA A 61 25.44 -18.27 9.88
N CYS A 62 26.00 -17.51 10.82
CA CYS A 62 25.56 -16.15 11.14
C CYS A 62 25.57 -15.21 9.92
N ASP A 63 26.51 -15.37 8.98
CA ASP A 63 26.55 -14.55 7.77
C ASP A 63 25.32 -14.71 6.86
N LEU A 64 24.72 -15.92 6.85
CA LEU A 64 23.49 -16.21 6.12
C LEU A 64 22.27 -15.53 6.78
N TYR A 65 22.16 -15.64 8.10
CA TYR A 65 20.96 -15.20 8.84
C TYR A 65 20.94 -13.70 9.17
N ARG A 66 22.06 -12.99 9.04
CA ARG A 66 22.09 -11.54 9.21
C ARG A 66 21.42 -10.86 8.01
N ALA A 67 20.34 -10.13 8.24
CA ALA A 67 19.78 -9.24 7.23
C ALA A 67 20.80 -8.18 6.80
N LYS A 68 20.63 -7.64 5.59
CA LYS A 68 21.55 -6.67 5.00
C LYS A 68 20.80 -5.42 4.61
N ALA A 69 21.04 -4.32 5.31
CA ALA A 69 20.79 -3.00 4.74
C ALA A 69 21.79 -2.82 3.58
N TYR A 70 21.28 -2.71 2.35
CA TYR A 70 22.13 -2.69 1.15
C TYR A 70 22.06 -1.38 0.38
N LYS A 71 21.07 -0.54 0.70
CA LYS A 71 20.92 0.77 0.06
C LYS A 71 20.24 1.74 1.02
N VAL A 72 20.76 2.97 1.08
CA VAL A 72 20.21 4.07 1.87
C VAL A 72 20.22 5.34 1.02
N ASP A 73 19.04 5.80 0.63
CA ASP A 73 18.86 7.01 -0.18
C ASP A 73 18.20 8.12 0.65
N ALA A 74 18.51 9.38 0.38
CA ALA A 74 17.74 10.49 0.97
C ALA A 74 16.33 10.54 0.37
N VAL A 75 15.33 10.80 1.20
CA VAL A 75 13.95 11.01 0.73
C VAL A 75 13.86 12.36 -0.01
N PRO A 76 13.26 12.41 -1.22
CA PRO A 76 13.04 13.67 -1.93
C PRO A 76 12.23 14.67 -1.10
N ASN A 77 12.65 15.93 -1.08
CA ASN A 77 11.94 17.03 -0.42
C ASN A 77 11.75 16.88 1.11
N ALA A 78 12.42 15.92 1.75
CA ALA A 78 12.40 15.75 3.20
C ALA A 78 13.82 15.83 3.77
N THR A 79 14.01 16.65 4.80
CA THR A 79 15.29 16.73 5.53
C THR A 79 15.35 15.64 6.59
N ASP A 80 16.52 15.03 6.75
CA ASP A 80 16.79 14.00 7.78
C ASP A 80 15.88 12.76 7.71
N GLN A 81 15.37 12.44 6.51
CA GLN A 81 14.63 11.21 6.24
C GLN A 81 15.31 10.43 5.12
N TYR A 82 15.36 9.11 5.28
CA TYR A 82 16.09 8.22 4.39
C TYR A 82 15.25 6.98 4.06
N PHE A 83 15.32 6.54 2.81
CA PHE A 83 14.82 5.25 2.36
C PHE A 83 15.91 4.19 2.57
N ALA A 84 15.68 3.27 3.51
CA ALA A 84 16.57 2.15 3.80
C ALA A 84 16.00 0.86 3.22
N PHE A 85 16.74 0.24 2.31
CA PHE A 85 16.40 -1.04 1.71
C PHE A 85 17.13 -2.17 2.43
N ILE A 86 16.37 -3.14 2.92
CA ILE A 86 16.88 -4.24 3.73
C ILE A 86 16.46 -5.56 3.11
N ALA A 87 17.43 -6.47 2.92
CA ALA A 87 17.21 -7.82 2.45
C ALA A 87 17.30 -8.83 3.60
N TYR A 88 16.36 -9.76 3.64
CA TYR A 88 16.24 -10.82 4.64
C TYR A 88 16.25 -12.17 3.92
N ASP A 89 17.07 -13.09 4.39
CA ASP A 89 17.06 -14.46 3.86
C ASP A 89 15.73 -15.15 4.20
N ILE A 90 15.21 -15.94 3.26
CA ILE A 90 13.90 -16.59 3.39
C ILE A 90 13.83 -17.54 4.58
N ASP A 91 14.96 -18.15 4.95
CA ASP A 91 15.05 -19.14 6.02
C ASP A 91 14.79 -18.52 7.42
N LEU A 92 14.74 -17.19 7.52
CA LEU A 92 14.31 -16.50 8.74
C LEU A 92 12.81 -16.64 9.02
N PHE A 93 12.02 -16.97 8.00
CA PHE A 93 10.57 -16.89 8.06
C PHE A 93 9.89 -18.25 8.07
N GLU A 94 9.00 -18.45 9.03
CA GLU A 94 8.12 -19.62 9.08
C GLU A 94 7.15 -19.58 7.89
N GLU A 95 7.04 -20.72 7.19
CA GLU A 95 6.15 -20.92 6.06
C GLU A 95 4.68 -20.64 6.43
N GLY A 96 3.97 -19.88 5.62
CA GLY A 96 2.54 -19.61 5.82
C GLY A 96 2.19 -18.75 7.05
N SER A 97 3.17 -18.14 7.72
CA SER A 97 2.99 -17.45 9.01
C SER A 97 3.17 -15.93 8.92
N ILE A 98 2.07 -15.19 8.75
CA ILE A 98 2.08 -13.71 8.83
C ILE A 98 2.53 -13.23 10.22
N ALA A 99 2.23 -13.99 11.27
CA ALA A 99 2.64 -13.66 12.64
C ALA A 99 4.16 -13.69 12.80
N ASN A 100 4.83 -14.72 12.25
CA ASN A 100 6.28 -14.81 12.30
C ASN A 100 6.96 -13.73 11.44
N LEU A 101 6.46 -13.49 10.22
CA LEU A 101 6.96 -12.39 9.37
C LEU A 101 6.90 -11.04 10.10
N THR A 102 5.74 -10.72 10.67
CA THR A 102 5.54 -9.43 11.36
C THR A 102 6.32 -9.34 12.67
N ALA A 103 6.49 -10.45 13.41
CA ALA A 103 7.33 -10.47 14.61
C ALA A 103 8.78 -10.06 14.32
N SER A 104 9.32 -10.45 13.16
CA SER A 104 10.68 -10.06 12.74
C SER A 104 10.73 -8.63 12.20
N ILE A 105 9.93 -8.33 11.17
CA ILE A 105 10.04 -7.06 10.42
C ILE A 105 9.59 -5.85 11.24
N ILE A 106 8.53 -5.98 12.04
CA ILE A 106 7.92 -4.84 12.77
C ILE A 106 7.89 -5.02 14.28
N GLY A 107 8.50 -6.09 14.83
CA GLY A 107 8.38 -6.44 16.25
C GLY A 107 8.91 -5.37 17.21
N ASN A 108 10.20 -5.02 17.09
CA ASN A 108 10.88 -4.15 18.06
C ASN A 108 11.41 -2.84 17.45
N VAL A 109 11.70 -2.82 16.15
CA VAL A 109 12.47 -1.74 15.50
C VAL A 109 11.79 -0.37 15.52
N PHE A 110 10.47 -0.31 15.65
CA PHE A 110 9.72 0.94 15.76
C PHE A 110 9.88 1.64 17.12
N GLY A 111 10.38 0.93 18.15
CA GLY A 111 10.66 1.47 19.48
C GLY A 111 12.12 1.87 19.72
N PHE A 112 12.97 1.82 18.68
CA PHE A 112 14.41 2.02 18.85
C PHE A 112 14.75 3.48 19.17
N LYS A 113 15.40 3.73 20.32
CA LYS A 113 15.70 5.10 20.78
C LYS A 113 16.53 5.92 19.80
N ALA A 114 17.38 5.28 19.00
CA ALA A 114 18.24 5.91 18.00
C ALA A 114 17.47 6.36 16.73
N VAL A 115 16.22 5.92 16.57
CA VAL A 115 15.35 6.26 15.43
C VAL A 115 14.19 7.10 15.96
N LYS A 116 14.06 8.33 15.48
CA LYS A 116 13.01 9.26 15.89
C LYS A 116 11.64 8.84 15.35
N ALA A 117 11.61 8.39 14.09
CA ALA A 117 10.42 7.86 13.44
C ALA A 117 10.82 6.80 12.42
N LEU A 118 9.97 5.79 12.27
CA LEU A 118 10.16 4.69 11.32
C LEU A 118 8.81 4.39 10.67
N ARG A 119 8.80 4.19 9.35
CA ARG A 119 7.65 3.70 8.60
C ARG A 119 8.10 2.60 7.66
N LEU A 120 7.40 1.47 7.66
CA LEU A 120 7.54 0.44 6.62
C LEU A 120 6.69 0.88 5.43
N GLU A 121 7.32 1.17 4.30
CA GLU A 121 6.65 1.73 3.11
C GLU A 121 6.20 0.64 2.15
N ASP A 122 7.08 -0.31 1.86
CA ASP A 122 6.81 -1.39 0.91
C ASP A 122 7.61 -2.65 1.27
N MET A 123 7.16 -3.80 0.77
CA MET A 123 7.85 -5.07 0.90
C MET A 123 7.78 -5.85 -0.41
N ARG A 124 8.90 -6.45 -0.80
CA ARG A 124 8.94 -7.49 -1.84
C ARG A 124 8.86 -8.85 -1.17
N ILE A 125 7.79 -9.59 -1.44
CA ILE A 125 7.63 -10.96 -0.96
C ILE A 125 8.00 -11.93 -2.09
N PRO A 126 9.02 -12.77 -1.91
CA PRO A 126 9.52 -13.65 -2.97
C PRO A 126 8.49 -14.74 -3.30
N VAL A 127 8.46 -15.16 -4.57
CA VAL A 127 7.53 -16.19 -5.07
C VAL A 127 7.58 -17.46 -4.22
N ALA A 128 8.78 -17.88 -3.81
CA ALA A 128 8.97 -19.07 -2.96
C ALA A 128 8.21 -18.96 -1.63
N TYR A 129 8.25 -17.79 -0.99
CA TYR A 129 7.53 -17.57 0.27
C TYR A 129 6.03 -17.43 0.04
N LEU A 130 5.60 -16.69 -0.99
CA LEU A 130 4.19 -16.55 -1.34
C LEU A 130 3.48 -17.89 -1.59
N LYS A 131 4.18 -18.87 -2.18
CA LYS A 131 3.65 -20.22 -2.43
C LYS A 131 3.33 -21.02 -1.17
N THR A 132 3.84 -20.60 -0.01
CA THR A 132 3.52 -21.21 1.29
C THR A 132 2.15 -20.76 1.82
N PHE A 133 1.59 -19.67 1.26
CA PHE A 133 0.30 -19.14 1.66
C PHE A 133 -0.83 -19.59 0.72
N GLN A 134 -2.03 -19.73 1.28
CA GLN A 134 -3.24 -20.00 0.51
C GLN A 134 -3.63 -18.81 -0.41
N GLY A 135 -3.40 -17.59 0.07
CA GLY A 135 -4.02 -16.39 -0.50
C GLY A 135 -5.53 -16.32 -0.28
N PRO A 136 -6.26 -15.48 -1.04
CA PRO A 136 -7.70 -15.31 -0.87
C PRO A 136 -8.50 -16.59 -1.11
N ALA A 137 -9.42 -16.91 -0.20
CA ALA A 137 -10.23 -18.14 -0.27
C ALA A 137 -11.12 -18.25 -1.52
N THR A 138 -11.59 -17.12 -2.06
CA THR A 138 -12.37 -17.04 -3.31
C THR A 138 -11.66 -16.20 -4.35
N GLY A 139 -11.44 -14.90 -4.06
CA GLY A 139 -10.68 -13.95 -4.87
C GLY A 139 -11.21 -13.71 -6.29
N LEU A 140 -10.69 -12.66 -6.93
CA LEU A 140 -10.90 -12.39 -8.35
C LEU A 140 -9.80 -13.07 -9.18
N VAL A 141 -10.13 -13.36 -10.44
CA VAL A 141 -9.16 -13.75 -11.47
C VAL A 141 -8.71 -12.48 -12.15
N VAL A 142 -7.41 -12.19 -12.24
CA VAL A 142 -6.72 -11.25 -13.16
C VAL A 142 -5.28 -11.04 -12.65
N GLU A 143 -4.48 -10.33 -13.45
CA GLU A 143 -3.11 -9.82 -13.30
C GLU A 143 -2.32 -10.20 -12.03
N ARG A 144 -1.11 -10.71 -12.27
CA ARG A 144 -0.29 -11.41 -11.27
C ARG A 144 0.98 -10.65 -10.92
N HIS A 145 1.20 -9.49 -11.52
CA HIS A 145 2.48 -8.81 -11.49
C HIS A 145 2.28 -7.31 -11.31
N LEU A 146 3.11 -6.69 -10.50
CA LEU A 146 3.18 -5.24 -10.31
C LEU A 146 4.58 -4.77 -10.70
N GLU A 147 4.65 -3.85 -11.65
CA GLU A 147 5.87 -3.13 -12.00
C GLU A 147 6.13 -2.00 -10.99
N ILE A 148 7.39 -1.56 -10.88
CA ILE A 148 7.75 -0.41 -10.05
C ILE A 148 7.01 0.84 -10.54
N ASN A 149 6.32 1.52 -9.63
CA ASN A 149 5.62 2.77 -9.87
C ASN A 149 5.74 3.69 -8.65
N LEU A 150 6.83 4.46 -8.61
CA LEU A 150 7.15 5.33 -7.47
C LEU A 150 6.09 6.42 -7.20
N PRO A 151 5.48 7.08 -8.22
CA PRO A 151 4.36 7.99 -7.99
C PRO A 151 3.14 7.35 -7.31
N GLN A 152 2.94 6.04 -7.48
CA GLN A 152 1.88 5.27 -6.81
C GLN A 152 2.37 4.57 -5.52
N GLY A 153 3.63 4.77 -5.12
CA GLY A 153 4.21 4.16 -3.93
C GLY A 153 4.61 2.68 -4.08
N ILE A 154 4.73 2.18 -5.31
CA ILE A 154 5.19 0.82 -5.60
C ILE A 154 6.71 0.87 -5.81
N PHE A 155 7.49 0.45 -4.80
CA PHE A 155 8.95 0.55 -4.81
C PHE A 155 9.64 -0.72 -5.28
N PHE A 156 8.97 -1.87 -5.15
CA PHE A 156 9.46 -3.14 -5.64
C PHE A 156 8.57 -3.71 -6.73
N GLU A 157 9.21 -4.38 -7.69
CA GLU A 157 8.52 -5.29 -8.60
C GLU A 157 8.00 -6.49 -7.80
N GLN A 158 6.74 -6.88 -8.03
CA GLN A 158 6.08 -7.93 -7.24
C GLN A 158 5.28 -8.89 -8.13
N ASP A 159 5.76 -10.14 -8.25
CA ASP A 159 4.97 -11.26 -8.75
C ASP A 159 4.18 -11.90 -7.60
N TRP A 160 2.86 -11.98 -7.73
CA TRP A 160 1.93 -12.53 -6.75
C TRP A 160 1.82 -14.06 -6.77
N ALA A 161 2.71 -14.76 -7.48
CA ALA A 161 2.81 -16.21 -7.52
C ALA A 161 1.49 -16.91 -7.90
N SER A 162 0.68 -16.27 -8.75
CA SER A 162 -0.69 -16.72 -9.09
C SER A 162 -1.64 -16.86 -7.89
N LEU A 163 -1.36 -16.21 -6.77
CA LEU A 163 -2.35 -15.99 -5.72
C LEU A 163 -3.54 -15.21 -6.31
N ARG A 164 -4.72 -15.47 -5.76
CA ARG A 164 -5.95 -14.83 -6.24
C ARG A 164 -5.96 -13.36 -5.83
N LYS A 165 -6.63 -12.50 -6.61
CA LYS A 165 -6.73 -11.07 -6.32
C LYS A 165 -7.76 -10.81 -5.21
N VAL A 166 -7.45 -9.90 -4.29
CA VAL A 166 -8.41 -9.39 -3.30
C VAL A 166 -9.29 -8.33 -3.96
N THR A 167 -10.61 -8.40 -3.75
CA THR A 167 -11.52 -7.33 -4.21
C THR A 167 -11.41 -6.12 -3.27
N PRO A 168 -10.95 -4.95 -3.75
CA PRO A 168 -10.99 -3.71 -2.95
C PRO A 168 -12.43 -3.29 -2.63
N VAL A 169 -12.59 -2.59 -1.51
CA VAL A 169 -13.88 -2.06 -1.04
C VAL A 169 -13.71 -0.56 -0.80
N ALA A 170 -14.50 0.26 -1.48
CA ALA A 170 -14.58 1.70 -1.23
C ALA A 170 -15.83 2.01 -0.39
N SER A 171 -15.62 2.60 0.78
CA SER A 171 -16.65 2.80 1.80
C SER A 171 -16.35 4.03 2.64
N GLY A 172 -17.42 4.66 3.16
CA GLY A 172 -17.34 5.81 4.06
C GLY A 172 -17.53 7.14 3.34
N GLY A 173 -18.57 7.89 3.72
CA GLY A 173 -18.81 9.26 3.24
C GLY A 173 -19.19 9.41 1.76
N ILE A 174 -19.40 8.31 1.02
CA ILE A 174 -19.74 8.36 -0.41
C ILE A 174 -21.25 8.37 -0.68
N HIS A 175 -21.67 9.00 -1.77
CA HIS A 175 -23.06 9.03 -2.26
C HIS A 175 -23.14 8.90 -3.79
N CYS A 176 -24.32 8.57 -4.33
CA CYS A 176 -24.54 8.32 -5.76
C CYS A 176 -24.15 9.49 -6.69
N GLY A 177 -24.11 10.72 -6.19
CA GLY A 177 -23.66 11.89 -6.96
C GLY A 177 -22.19 11.81 -7.41
N GLN A 178 -21.37 11.06 -6.67
CA GLN A 178 -19.93 10.88 -6.92
C GLN A 178 -19.64 9.68 -7.83
N MET A 179 -20.66 9.00 -8.38
CA MET A 179 -20.48 7.72 -9.08
C MET A 179 -19.49 7.78 -10.25
N HIS A 180 -19.45 8.91 -10.97
CA HIS A 180 -18.50 9.13 -12.05
C HIS A 180 -17.04 9.11 -11.56
N GLN A 181 -16.74 9.80 -10.46
CA GLN A 181 -15.41 9.82 -9.83
C GLN A 181 -15.03 8.44 -9.29
N LEU A 182 -15.98 7.75 -8.65
CA LEU A 182 -15.75 6.40 -8.10
C LEU A 182 -15.34 5.42 -9.19
N LEU A 183 -16.02 5.42 -10.33
CA LEU A 183 -15.68 4.52 -11.45
C LEU A 183 -14.36 4.89 -12.13
N ASP A 184 -14.03 6.17 -12.19
CA ASP A 184 -12.78 6.64 -12.78
C ASP A 184 -11.56 6.21 -11.97
N TYR A 185 -11.59 6.45 -10.65
CA TYR A 185 -10.47 6.09 -9.79
C TYR A 185 -10.37 4.60 -9.47
N LEU A 186 -11.51 3.89 -9.38
CA LEU A 186 -11.55 2.54 -8.78
C LEU A 186 -11.85 1.44 -9.80
N GLY A 187 -12.27 1.79 -11.01
CA GLY A 187 -12.55 0.84 -12.08
C GLY A 187 -13.74 -0.09 -11.79
N ASN A 188 -13.63 -1.35 -12.23
CA ASN A 188 -14.74 -2.33 -12.20
C ASN A 188 -14.69 -3.30 -11.02
N ASP A 189 -13.48 -3.75 -10.65
CA ASP A 189 -13.28 -4.81 -9.67
C ASP A 189 -13.31 -4.28 -8.24
N VAL A 190 -14.37 -3.54 -7.88
CA VAL A 190 -14.50 -2.87 -6.58
C VAL A 190 -15.90 -3.03 -6.03
N VAL A 191 -16.01 -3.13 -4.70
CA VAL A 191 -17.30 -3.00 -4.01
C VAL A 191 -17.47 -1.57 -3.53
N LEU A 192 -18.52 -0.89 -4.01
CA LEU A 192 -18.90 0.44 -3.54
C LEU A 192 -19.95 0.32 -2.43
N GLN A 193 -19.62 0.75 -1.21
CA GLN A 193 -20.51 0.64 -0.04
C GLN A 193 -21.10 1.99 0.35
N PHE A 194 -22.40 2.12 0.14
CA PHE A 194 -23.17 3.31 0.49
C PHE A 194 -23.94 3.07 1.80
N GLY A 195 -23.32 3.29 2.95
CA GLY A 195 -23.98 3.16 4.26
C GLY A 195 -25.02 4.29 4.48
N GLY A 196 -24.54 5.45 4.93
CA GLY A 196 -25.37 6.64 5.08
C GLY A 196 -26.06 7.07 3.78
N GLY A 197 -25.38 6.91 2.64
CA GLY A 197 -25.93 7.17 1.30
C GLY A 197 -27.04 6.21 0.85
N THR A 198 -27.37 5.17 1.62
CA THR A 198 -28.55 4.31 1.41
C THR A 198 -29.59 4.53 2.50
N ILE A 199 -29.19 4.38 3.76
CA ILE A 199 -30.11 4.38 4.91
C ILE A 199 -30.65 5.80 5.18
N GLY A 200 -29.86 6.83 4.88
CA GLY A 200 -30.25 8.24 5.05
C GLY A 200 -31.16 8.79 3.96
N HIS A 201 -31.63 7.96 3.01
CA HIS A 201 -32.54 8.42 1.97
C HIS A 201 -33.92 8.75 2.56
N PRO A 202 -34.51 9.93 2.28
CA PRO A 202 -35.73 10.41 2.95
C PRO A 202 -36.96 9.56 2.62
N ASP A 203 -37.00 8.96 1.43
CA ASP A 203 -38.08 8.05 1.02
C ASP A 203 -37.86 6.59 1.47
N GLY A 204 -36.90 6.35 2.38
CA GLY A 204 -36.62 5.05 2.97
C GLY A 204 -35.51 4.23 2.28
N ILE A 205 -35.11 3.13 2.94
CA ILE A 205 -33.93 2.32 2.60
C ILE A 205 -34.00 1.74 1.18
N GLN A 206 -35.18 1.27 0.76
CA GLN A 206 -35.37 0.72 -0.59
C GLN A 206 -35.13 1.78 -1.68
N ALA A 207 -35.57 3.01 -1.45
CA ALA A 207 -35.34 4.12 -2.36
C ALA A 207 -33.85 4.46 -2.44
N GLY A 208 -33.16 4.54 -1.30
CA GLY A 208 -31.70 4.75 -1.27
C GLY A 208 -30.92 3.67 -2.03
N ALA A 209 -31.29 2.40 -1.84
CA ALA A 209 -30.66 1.29 -2.56
C ALA A 209 -30.92 1.37 -4.07
N THR A 210 -32.14 1.75 -4.46
CA THR A 210 -32.52 1.95 -5.86
C THR A 210 -31.71 3.09 -6.49
N ALA A 211 -31.58 4.23 -5.79
CA ALA A 211 -30.83 5.39 -6.27
C ALA A 211 -29.37 5.04 -6.57
N ASN A 212 -28.69 4.38 -5.63
CA ASN A 212 -27.28 3.98 -5.80
C ASN A 212 -27.10 3.00 -6.97
N ARG A 213 -28.02 2.04 -7.13
CA ARG A 213 -27.95 1.08 -8.22
C ARG A 213 -28.19 1.70 -9.59
N VAL A 214 -29.20 2.56 -9.72
CA VAL A 214 -29.50 3.25 -10.98
C VAL A 214 -28.35 4.17 -11.38
N ALA A 215 -27.76 4.90 -10.43
CA ALA A 215 -26.59 5.75 -10.69
C ALA A 215 -25.40 4.94 -11.24
N LEU A 216 -25.10 3.78 -10.64
CA LEU A 216 -24.01 2.90 -11.08
C LEU A 216 -24.27 2.36 -12.50
N GLU A 217 -25.44 1.76 -12.73
CA GLU A 217 -25.78 1.15 -14.02
C GLU A 217 -25.80 2.20 -15.15
N ALA A 218 -26.36 3.38 -14.90
CA ALA A 218 -26.37 4.49 -15.86
C ALA A 218 -24.95 4.98 -16.20
N MET A 219 -24.08 5.10 -15.20
CA MET A 219 -22.71 5.56 -15.42
C MET A 219 -21.87 4.53 -16.16
N VAL A 220 -22.00 3.23 -15.81
CA VAL A 220 -21.32 2.14 -16.51
C VAL A 220 -21.79 2.04 -17.96
N LEU A 221 -23.08 2.21 -18.23
CA LEU A 221 -23.61 2.23 -19.58
C LEU A 221 -23.00 3.38 -20.39
N ALA A 222 -23.05 4.61 -19.87
CA ALA A 222 -22.48 5.78 -20.54
C ALA A 222 -20.98 5.63 -20.83
N ARG A 223 -20.20 5.10 -19.87
CA ARG A 223 -18.79 4.79 -20.07
C ARG A 223 -18.59 3.78 -21.20
N ASN A 224 -19.36 2.69 -21.20
CA ASN A 224 -19.24 1.64 -22.21
C ASN A 224 -19.68 2.11 -23.62
N GLU A 225 -20.53 3.14 -23.69
CA GLU A 225 -20.87 3.85 -24.94
C GLU A 225 -19.79 4.82 -25.42
N GLY A 226 -18.69 4.97 -24.67
CA GLY A 226 -17.56 5.83 -25.03
C GLY A 226 -17.75 7.30 -24.69
N ARG A 227 -18.72 7.64 -23.84
CA ARG A 227 -18.90 9.02 -23.36
C ARG A 227 -17.77 9.41 -22.41
N ASP A 228 -17.45 10.70 -22.38
CA ASP A 228 -16.58 11.26 -21.34
C ASP A 228 -17.37 11.35 -20.03
N TYR A 229 -17.57 10.20 -19.41
CA TYR A 229 -18.38 10.07 -18.21
C TYR A 229 -17.78 10.79 -16.99
N VAL A 230 -16.49 11.16 -17.04
CA VAL A 230 -15.83 11.94 -15.99
C VAL A 230 -16.28 13.39 -16.07
N ALA A 231 -16.18 14.01 -17.25
CA ALA A 231 -16.64 15.38 -17.44
C ALA A 231 -18.18 15.50 -17.48
N GLU A 232 -18.86 14.54 -18.10
CA GLU A 232 -20.32 14.51 -18.27
C GLU A 232 -21.07 13.87 -17.10
N GLY A 233 -20.35 13.34 -16.10
CA GLY A 233 -20.89 12.53 -15.01
C GLY A 233 -22.12 13.10 -14.32
N PRO A 234 -22.08 14.34 -13.81
CA PRO A 234 -23.25 14.98 -13.20
C PRO A 234 -24.45 15.07 -14.15
N GLN A 235 -24.24 15.24 -15.46
CA GLN A 235 -25.31 15.30 -16.43
C GLN A 235 -25.92 13.93 -16.72
N ILE A 236 -25.09 12.89 -16.84
CA ILE A 236 -25.53 11.48 -16.97
C ILE A 236 -26.47 11.11 -15.81
N LEU A 237 -26.08 11.44 -14.57
CA LEU A 237 -26.89 11.17 -13.38
C LEU A 237 -28.21 11.94 -13.38
N ARG A 238 -28.19 13.22 -13.77
CA ARG A 238 -29.42 14.03 -13.92
C ARG A 238 -30.35 13.47 -14.99
N ASP A 239 -29.81 12.97 -16.09
CA ASP A 239 -30.61 12.37 -17.16
C ASP A 239 -31.28 11.07 -16.70
N ALA A 240 -30.56 10.21 -15.97
CA ALA A 240 -31.15 9.02 -15.35
C ALA A 240 -32.20 9.35 -14.27
N ALA A 241 -31.99 10.44 -13.52
CA ALA A 241 -32.90 10.90 -12.48
C ALA A 241 -34.28 11.33 -13.02
N LYS A 242 -34.37 11.82 -14.27
CA LYS A 242 -35.64 12.19 -14.93
C LYS A 242 -36.67 11.07 -14.91
N THR A 243 -36.22 9.82 -14.93
CA THR A 243 -37.08 8.62 -14.91
C THR A 243 -36.94 7.80 -13.63
N CYS A 244 -36.22 8.30 -12.62
CA CYS A 244 -35.99 7.61 -11.35
C CYS A 244 -36.12 8.60 -10.18
N GLY A 245 -37.32 8.66 -9.59
CA GLY A 245 -37.61 9.51 -8.43
C GLY A 245 -36.62 9.35 -7.25
N PRO A 246 -36.29 8.11 -6.82
CA PRO A 246 -35.27 7.90 -5.79
C PRO A 246 -33.91 8.51 -6.13
N LEU A 247 -33.44 8.39 -7.37
CA LEU A 247 -32.18 9.00 -7.78
C LEU A 247 -32.28 10.53 -7.76
N GLN A 248 -33.38 11.12 -8.24
CA GLN A 248 -33.61 12.55 -8.19
C GLN A 248 -33.53 13.07 -6.74
N THR A 249 -34.26 12.45 -5.81
CA THR A 249 -34.26 12.82 -4.39
C THR A 249 -32.85 12.72 -3.78
N ALA A 250 -32.13 11.64 -4.06
CA ALA A 250 -30.77 11.44 -3.55
C ALA A 250 -29.77 12.50 -4.06
N LEU A 251 -29.86 12.85 -5.36
CA LEU A 251 -29.03 13.90 -5.94
C LEU A 251 -29.35 15.26 -5.34
N ASP A 252 -30.63 15.60 -5.17
CA ASP A 252 -31.03 16.88 -4.57
C ASP A 252 -30.55 17.02 -3.13
N LEU A 253 -30.57 15.92 -2.36
CA LEU A 253 -30.16 15.89 -0.97
C LEU A 253 -28.64 16.05 -0.78
N TRP A 254 -27.82 15.38 -1.61
CA TRP A 254 -26.38 15.25 -1.35
C TRP A 254 -25.47 15.95 -2.36
N LYS A 255 -26.00 16.60 -3.41
CA LYS A 255 -25.18 17.26 -4.46
C LYS A 255 -24.10 18.22 -3.96
N ASP A 256 -24.33 18.90 -2.83
CA ASP A 256 -23.42 19.90 -2.27
C ASP A 256 -22.47 19.31 -1.21
N ILE A 257 -22.58 18.01 -0.91
CA ILE A 257 -21.75 17.34 0.09
C ILE A 257 -20.45 16.86 -0.54
N THR A 258 -19.33 17.44 -0.11
CA THR A 258 -17.98 17.03 -0.52
C THR A 258 -17.04 17.04 0.68
N PHE A 259 -16.01 16.19 0.64
CA PHE A 259 -14.99 16.09 1.70
C PHE A 259 -13.63 16.45 1.12
N ASN A 260 -13.32 17.75 1.12
CA ASN A 260 -12.06 18.27 0.56
C ASN A 260 -11.12 18.69 1.70
N TYR A 261 -10.11 17.86 1.93
CA TYR A 261 -9.07 18.09 2.94
C TYR A 261 -7.71 17.76 2.36
N THR A 262 -6.65 18.40 2.86
CA THR A 262 -5.28 18.05 2.49
C THR A 262 -4.95 16.64 2.96
N SER A 263 -4.52 15.77 2.04
CA SER A 263 -4.07 14.41 2.36
C SER A 263 -2.81 14.42 3.24
N THR A 264 -2.72 13.49 4.18
CA THR A 264 -1.53 13.29 5.02
C THR A 264 -0.61 12.19 4.50
N ASP A 265 -1.15 11.22 3.79
CA ASP A 265 -0.39 10.17 3.11
C ASP A 265 -0.28 10.52 1.62
N THR A 266 0.90 10.95 1.20
CA THR A 266 1.16 11.50 -0.14
C THR A 266 2.46 10.93 -0.69
N ALA A 267 2.52 10.70 -2.01
CA ALA A 267 3.74 10.24 -2.66
C ALA A 267 4.88 11.26 -2.55
N ASP A 268 6.12 10.78 -2.42
CA ASP A 268 7.33 11.61 -2.49
C ASP A 268 7.79 11.86 -3.94
N PHE A 269 7.26 11.07 -4.87
CA PHE A 269 7.56 11.13 -6.29
C PHE A 269 6.32 11.59 -7.04
N VAL A 270 6.52 12.46 -8.03
CA VAL A 270 5.47 12.91 -8.94
C VAL A 270 5.76 12.36 -10.33
N GLU A 271 4.71 12.06 -11.10
CA GLU A 271 4.88 11.78 -12.53
C GLU A 271 5.57 12.97 -13.18
N THR A 272 6.71 12.74 -13.82
CA THR A 272 7.31 13.73 -14.71
C THR A 272 6.55 13.66 -16.02
N PRO A 273 5.81 14.69 -16.45
CA PRO A 273 5.13 14.63 -17.73
C PRO A 273 6.19 14.47 -18.82
N THR A 274 6.18 13.33 -19.51
CA THR A 274 6.91 13.19 -20.77
C THR A 274 6.35 14.23 -21.73
N ALA A 275 7.14 15.26 -22.03
CA ALA A 275 6.87 16.11 -23.17
C ALA A 275 6.86 15.19 -24.40
N ASN A 276 5.68 14.98 -24.97
CA ASN A 276 5.57 14.34 -26.28
C ASN A 276 6.37 15.21 -27.26
N VAL A 277 7.52 14.70 -27.70
CA VAL A 277 8.29 15.25 -28.82
C VAL A 277 7.65 14.78 -30.12
#